data_AF-A0A7C8QZN4-F1
#
_entry.id   AF-A0A7C8QZN4-F1
#
_cell.length_a   1.000
_cell.length_b   1.000
_cell.length_c   1.000
_cell.angle_alpha   90.00
_cell.angle_beta   90.00
_cell.angle_gamma   90.00
#
_symmetry.space_group_name_H-M   'P 1'
#
loop_
_entity.id
_entity.type
_entity.pdbx_description
1 polymer ?
#
loop_
_entity_poly.entity_id
_entity_poly.type
_entity_poly.pdbx_seq_one_letter_code
_entity_poly.pdbx_strand_id
1 'polypeptide(L)'
;MAFLTPMAILGGIPSKIPDFPASLVLAILFLSIAITNIIIFRGNLSKGHKFKLSIFMIGFSMSRVVTLSLRSAWSFKPTDVDLAIANQVFNAAGVVALYILNLMFCHRLFRARHPSVEHGKRRKLFYGSFAAIYVVIGCTFVLVISTTIWSFFTQDVKLLMKFLTIRKVGGTILAVIAFLPFIIVPITLFTPHKGVETSLGVEKRAEGGFWLKGLIILVGAFFLAFGAGFRAGVAYTPPRLRFSPAWYHSRAAYYVTYFVFEYIVVLWFTVMRVDERFSVYDKEDRLETLKNSSDGTLKRAEAGEGSGEGTSV
;
A
#
# COMPACT_ATOMS: atom_id res chain seq x y z
N MET A 1 -29.91 -9.29 -17.87
CA MET A 1 -28.65 -9.87 -18.37
C MET A 1 -27.57 -8.80 -18.32
N ALA A 2 -26.34 -9.18 -17.98
CA ALA A 2 -25.19 -8.28 -18.05
C ALA A 2 -24.64 -8.27 -19.49
N PHE A 3 -24.17 -7.10 -19.94
CA PHE A 3 -23.65 -6.86 -21.28
C PHE A 3 -22.16 -6.60 -21.24
N LEU A 4 -21.45 -7.11 -22.25
CA LEU A 4 -20.07 -6.71 -22.50
C LEU A 4 -20.02 -5.22 -22.89
N THR A 5 -19.16 -4.45 -22.23
CA THR A 5 -19.04 -3.01 -22.48
C THR A 5 -18.65 -2.70 -23.94
N PRO A 6 -19.34 -1.80 -24.65
CA PRO A 6 -18.98 -1.46 -26.03
C PRO A 6 -17.66 -0.66 -26.12
N MET A 7 -17.25 -0.07 -25.00
CA MET A 7 -16.04 0.75 -24.89
C MET A 7 -14.78 -0.09 -24.67
N ALA A 8 -13.66 0.39 -25.21
CA ALA A 8 -12.35 -0.16 -24.95
C ALA A 8 -11.98 0.00 -23.47
N ILE A 9 -11.58 -1.11 -22.85
CA ILE A 9 -11.05 -1.15 -21.48
C ILE A 9 -9.54 -1.31 -21.58
N LEU A 10 -8.80 -0.72 -20.65
CA LEU A 10 -7.37 -0.94 -20.51
C LEU A 10 -7.06 -2.45 -20.35
N GLY A 11 -6.21 -2.99 -21.22
CA GLY A 11 -5.89 -4.41 -21.27
C GLY A 11 -6.87 -5.26 -22.08
N GLY A 12 -8.00 -4.68 -22.48
CA GLY A 12 -9.00 -5.32 -23.33
C GLY A 12 -9.55 -6.64 -22.80
N ILE A 13 -10.26 -7.36 -23.67
CA ILE A 13 -10.66 -8.74 -23.41
C ILE A 13 -9.41 -9.62 -23.50
N PRO A 14 -9.16 -10.47 -22.48
CA PRO A 14 -7.99 -11.34 -22.49
C PRO A 14 -8.13 -12.40 -23.58
N SER A 15 -7.00 -12.79 -24.16
CA SER A 15 -6.92 -14.01 -24.97
C SER A 15 -5.88 -14.96 -24.39
N LYS A 16 -6.03 -16.26 -24.70
CA LYS A 16 -5.14 -17.32 -24.21
C LYS A 16 -3.66 -16.93 -24.37
N ILE A 17 -3.26 -16.41 -25.53
CA ILE A 17 -1.93 -15.82 -25.74
C ILE A 17 -2.12 -14.34 -26.07
N PRO A 18 -1.43 -13.39 -25.40
CA PRO A 18 -0.36 -13.56 -24.41
C PRO A 18 -0.82 -13.48 -22.95
N ASP A 19 -2.13 -13.32 -22.66
CA ASP A 19 -2.59 -12.97 -21.31
C ASP A 19 -2.42 -14.12 -20.30
N PHE A 20 -2.59 -15.39 -20.69
CA PHE A 20 -2.39 -16.51 -19.75
C PHE A 20 -0.92 -16.64 -19.32
N PRO A 21 0.07 -16.72 -20.24
CA PRO A 21 1.48 -16.75 -19.86
C PRO A 21 1.90 -15.54 -19.02
N ALA A 22 1.51 -14.32 -19.43
CA ALA A 22 1.87 -13.10 -18.70
C ALA A 22 1.28 -13.09 -17.28
N SER A 23 0.02 -13.50 -17.14
CA SER A 23 -0.65 -13.54 -15.84
C SER A 23 -0.06 -14.60 -14.92
N LEU A 24 0.30 -15.77 -15.46
CA LEU A 24 0.94 -16.85 -14.71
C LEU A 24 2.31 -16.43 -14.16
N VAL A 25 3.16 -15.84 -15.00
CA VAL A 25 4.50 -15.37 -14.58
C VAL A 25 4.37 -14.33 -13.48
N LEU A 26 3.51 -13.32 -13.65
CA LEU A 26 3.29 -12.29 -12.63
C LEU A 26 2.69 -12.89 -11.35
N ALA A 27 1.81 -13.88 -11.45
CA ALA A 27 1.22 -14.53 -10.28
C ALA A 27 2.29 -15.27 -9.47
N ILE A 28 3.20 -15.97 -10.14
CA ILE A 28 4.35 -16.63 -9.49
C ILE A 28 5.24 -15.60 -8.79
N LEU A 29 5.51 -14.46 -9.42
CA LEU A 29 6.31 -13.39 -8.84
C LEU A 29 5.66 -12.77 -7.58
N PHE A 30 4.35 -12.48 -7.63
CA PHE A 30 3.63 -12.00 -6.44
C PHE A 30 3.56 -13.07 -5.34
N LEU A 31 3.40 -14.34 -5.71
CA LEU A 31 3.40 -15.44 -4.77
C LEU A 31 4.77 -15.61 -4.10
N SER A 32 5.87 -15.52 -4.84
CA SER A 32 7.21 -15.60 -4.26
C SER A 32 7.46 -14.48 -3.26
N ILE A 33 7.07 -13.25 -3.58
CA ILE A 33 7.14 -12.12 -2.65
C ILE A 33 6.23 -12.33 -1.43
N ALA A 34 5.03 -12.87 -1.61
CA ALA A 34 4.13 -13.19 -0.50
C ALA A 34 4.79 -14.19 0.46
N ILE A 35 5.38 -15.26 -0.07
CA ILE A 35 6.11 -16.27 0.70
C ILE A 35 7.29 -15.64 1.44
N THR A 36 8.10 -14.81 0.77
CA THR A 36 9.21 -14.09 1.41
C THR A 36 8.72 -13.22 2.57
N ASN A 37 7.64 -12.45 2.38
CA ASN A 37 7.06 -11.62 3.45
C ASN A 37 6.47 -12.47 4.60
N ILE A 38 5.92 -13.66 4.32
CA ILE A 38 5.45 -14.60 5.35
C ILE A 38 6.63 -15.12 6.18
N ILE A 39 7.73 -15.51 5.52
CA ILE A 39 8.94 -16.00 6.19
C ILE A 39 9.51 -14.90 7.10
N ILE A 40 9.63 -13.68 6.57
CA ILE A 40 10.06 -12.50 7.33
C ILE A 40 9.13 -12.25 8.52
N PHE A 41 7.82 -12.27 8.31
CA PHE A 41 6.83 -12.02 9.36
C PHE A 41 6.90 -13.07 10.47
N ARG A 42 7.02 -14.36 10.13
CA ARG A 42 7.16 -15.44 11.12
C ARG A 42 8.48 -15.32 11.89
N GLY A 43 9.57 -14.99 11.20
CA GLY A 43 10.87 -14.74 11.84
C GLY A 43 10.79 -13.57 12.84
N ASN A 44 10.15 -12.47 12.46
CA ASN A 44 9.95 -11.32 13.33
C ASN A 44 9.03 -11.64 14.51
N LEU A 45 7.94 -12.39 14.28
CA LEU A 45 7.01 -12.80 15.33
C LEU A 45 7.68 -13.72 16.36
N SER A 46 8.57 -14.62 15.92
CA SER A 46 9.36 -15.46 16.82
C SER A 46 10.28 -14.65 17.75
N LYS A 47 10.67 -13.44 17.33
CA LYS A 47 11.46 -12.48 18.10
C LYS A 47 10.58 -11.48 18.87
N GLY A 48 9.26 -11.70 18.94
CA GLY A 48 8.29 -10.82 19.61
C GLY A 48 7.88 -9.57 18.83
N HIS A 49 8.35 -9.39 17.59
CA HIS A 49 8.16 -8.16 16.83
C HIS A 49 6.91 -8.22 15.93
N LYS A 50 5.82 -7.55 16.35
CA LYS A 50 4.52 -7.57 15.67
C LYS A 50 4.35 -6.38 14.72
N PHE A 51 4.69 -6.57 13.44
CA PHE A 51 4.51 -5.53 12.42
C PHE A 51 3.21 -5.72 11.60
N LYS A 52 2.12 -5.06 12.00
CA LYS A 52 0.79 -5.17 11.35
C LYS A 52 0.81 -4.88 9.83
N LEU A 53 1.69 -3.98 9.38
CA LEU A 53 1.81 -3.64 7.95
C LEU A 53 2.44 -4.76 7.11
N SER A 54 3.19 -5.69 7.73
CA SER A 54 3.69 -6.89 7.03
C SER A 54 2.53 -7.78 6.57
N ILE A 55 1.51 -7.92 7.43
CA ILE A 55 0.30 -8.70 7.12
C ILE A 55 -0.44 -8.06 5.95
N PHE A 56 -0.50 -6.72 5.92
CA PHE A 56 -1.10 -5.99 4.81
C PHE A 56 -0.37 -6.26 3.48
N MET A 57 0.98 -6.25 3.46
CA MET A 57 1.76 -6.56 2.26
C MET A 57 1.57 -8.01 1.77
N ILE A 58 1.45 -8.97 2.69
CA ILE A 58 1.13 -10.37 2.38
C ILE A 58 -0.27 -10.44 1.75
N GLY A 59 -1.27 -9.83 2.39
CA GLY A 59 -2.65 -9.81 1.89
C GLY A 59 -2.77 -9.13 0.52
N PHE A 60 -2.05 -8.03 0.31
CA PHE A 60 -1.96 -7.38 -0.99
C PHE A 60 -1.37 -8.29 -2.06
N SER A 61 -0.25 -8.97 -1.77
CA SER A 61 0.39 -9.87 -2.73
C SER A 61 -0.52 -11.06 -3.09
N MET A 62 -1.21 -11.62 -2.11
CA MET A 62 -2.21 -12.67 -2.34
C MET A 62 -3.41 -12.17 -3.15
N SER A 63 -3.90 -10.96 -2.90
CA SER A 63 -4.94 -10.32 -3.71
C SER A 63 -4.52 -10.19 -5.18
N ARG A 64 -3.24 -9.87 -5.45
CA ARG A 64 -2.70 -9.82 -6.81
C ARG A 64 -2.63 -11.18 -7.48
N VAL A 65 -2.26 -12.24 -6.76
CA VAL A 65 -2.35 -13.63 -7.25
C VAL A 65 -3.79 -13.98 -7.65
N VAL A 66 -4.78 -13.64 -6.82
CA VAL A 66 -6.21 -13.85 -7.13
C VAL A 66 -6.61 -13.07 -8.38
N THR A 67 -6.21 -11.81 -8.48
CA THR A 67 -6.51 -10.94 -9.63
C THR A 67 -5.98 -11.53 -10.94
N LEU A 68 -4.74 -12.01 -10.93
CA LEU A 68 -4.09 -12.62 -12.09
C LEU A 68 -4.66 -14.01 -12.43
N SER A 69 -5.12 -14.74 -11.41
CA SER A 69 -5.86 -16.00 -11.60
C SER A 69 -7.21 -15.76 -12.27
N LEU A 70 -7.95 -14.72 -11.84
CA LEU A 70 -9.20 -14.29 -12.50
C LEU A 70 -8.94 -13.85 -13.95
N ARG A 71 -7.86 -13.09 -14.19
CA ARG A 71 -7.45 -12.68 -15.54
C ARG A 71 -7.16 -13.89 -16.44
N SER A 72 -6.47 -14.88 -15.89
CA SER A 72 -6.15 -16.15 -16.56
C SER A 72 -7.42 -16.92 -16.90
N ALA A 73 -8.33 -17.10 -15.94
CA ALA A 73 -9.62 -17.76 -16.17
C ALA A 73 -10.46 -17.04 -17.24
N TRP A 74 -10.51 -15.70 -17.18
CA TRP A 74 -11.21 -14.89 -18.17
C TRP A 74 -10.63 -15.06 -19.59
N SER A 75 -9.33 -15.34 -19.72
CA SER A 75 -8.69 -15.60 -21.03
C SER A 75 -9.19 -16.88 -21.73
N PHE A 76 -9.69 -17.85 -20.98
CA PHE A 76 -10.30 -19.08 -21.52
C PHE A 76 -11.80 -18.92 -21.76
N LYS A 77 -12.46 -18.03 -21.02
CA LYS A 77 -13.90 -17.74 -21.12
C LYS A 77 -14.16 -16.24 -21.34
N PRO A 78 -13.79 -15.66 -22.50
CA PRO A 78 -13.81 -14.20 -22.70
C PRO A 78 -15.21 -13.57 -22.67
N THR A 79 -16.26 -14.37 -22.92
CA THR A 79 -17.67 -13.94 -22.89
C THR A 79 -18.29 -13.96 -21.49
N ASP A 80 -17.58 -14.50 -20.50
CA ASP A 80 -18.04 -14.57 -19.11
C ASP A 80 -17.94 -13.20 -18.46
N VAL A 81 -19.10 -12.60 -18.19
CA VAL A 81 -19.19 -11.23 -17.64
C VAL A 81 -18.87 -11.20 -16.15
N ASP A 82 -19.13 -12.28 -15.42
CA ASP A 82 -18.85 -12.34 -13.98
C ASP A 82 -17.35 -12.35 -13.72
N LEU A 83 -16.59 -13.11 -14.53
CA LEU A 83 -15.13 -13.08 -14.52
C LEU A 83 -14.58 -11.70 -14.89
N ALA A 84 -15.20 -11.03 -15.88
CA ALA A 84 -14.81 -9.67 -16.27
C ALA A 84 -15.02 -8.67 -15.12
N ILE A 85 -16.20 -8.70 -14.48
CA ILE A 85 -16.52 -7.81 -13.35
C ILE A 85 -15.57 -8.09 -12.18
N ALA A 86 -15.40 -9.35 -11.79
CA ALA A 86 -14.52 -9.74 -10.68
C ALA A 86 -13.09 -9.27 -10.92
N ASN A 87 -12.55 -9.48 -12.13
CA ASN A 87 -11.21 -9.02 -12.49
C ASN A 87 -11.07 -7.50 -12.36
N GLN A 88 -12.05 -6.74 -12.85
CA GLN A 88 -12.04 -5.27 -12.78
C GLN A 88 -12.09 -4.75 -11.35
N VAL A 89 -12.92 -5.37 -10.48
CA VAL A 89 -13.03 -4.99 -9.07
C VAL A 89 -11.73 -5.26 -8.32
N PHE A 90 -11.17 -6.47 -8.45
CA PHE A 90 -9.91 -6.83 -7.80
C PHE A 90 -8.73 -5.98 -8.29
N ASN A 91 -8.68 -5.67 -9.60
CA ASN A 91 -7.68 -4.76 -10.17
C ASN A 91 -7.69 -3.39 -9.49
N ALA A 92 -8.88 -2.79 -9.34
CA ALA A 92 -9.04 -1.49 -8.71
C ALA A 92 -8.76 -1.55 -7.20
N ALA A 93 -9.20 -2.60 -6.52
CA ALA A 93 -8.97 -2.81 -5.09
C ALA A 93 -7.46 -2.88 -4.76
N GLY A 94 -6.70 -3.65 -5.54
CA GLY A 94 -5.25 -3.77 -5.34
C GLY A 94 -4.54 -2.42 -5.49
N VAL A 95 -4.91 -1.63 -6.50
CA VAL A 95 -4.29 -0.31 -6.76
C VAL A 95 -4.49 0.60 -5.54
N VAL A 96 -5.72 0.65 -5.04
CA VAL A 96 -6.08 1.48 -3.87
C VAL A 96 -5.39 0.99 -2.60
N ALA A 97 -5.23 -0.32 -2.44
CA ALA A 97 -4.54 -0.91 -1.28
C ALA A 97 -3.09 -0.39 -1.15
N LEU A 98 -2.34 -0.29 -2.26
CA LEU A 98 -0.98 0.27 -2.19
C LEU A 98 -0.95 1.78 -1.93
N TYR A 99 -1.94 2.54 -2.40
CA TYR A 99 -2.04 3.96 -2.02
C TYR A 99 -2.22 4.13 -0.53
N ILE A 100 -3.11 3.32 0.08
CA ILE A 100 -3.32 3.30 1.53
C ILE A 100 -2.02 2.90 2.25
N LEU A 101 -1.36 1.83 1.81
CA LEU A 101 -0.10 1.38 2.42
C LEU A 101 0.97 2.46 2.41
N ASN A 102 1.19 3.12 1.26
CA ASN A 102 2.20 4.17 1.14
C ASN A 102 1.86 5.40 2.00
N LEU A 103 0.57 5.76 2.10
CA LEU A 103 0.10 6.81 3.00
C LEU A 103 0.22 6.43 4.48
N MET A 104 0.05 5.16 4.84
CA MET A 104 0.30 4.69 6.20
C MET A 104 1.77 4.83 6.59
N PHE A 105 2.70 4.53 5.69
CA PHE A 105 4.13 4.80 5.91
C PHE A 105 4.41 6.30 6.04
N CYS A 106 3.80 7.13 5.18
CA CYS A 106 3.89 8.58 5.24
C CYS A 106 3.37 9.15 6.58
N HIS A 107 2.20 8.69 7.04
CA HIS A 107 1.62 9.05 8.33
C HIS A 107 2.55 8.66 9.49
N ARG A 108 3.16 7.46 9.43
CA ARG A 108 4.13 7.02 10.45
C ARG A 108 5.39 7.87 10.47
N LEU A 109 5.93 8.22 9.30
CA LEU A 109 7.10 9.11 9.20
C LEU A 109 6.80 10.49 9.78
N PHE A 110 5.63 11.08 9.46
CA PHE A 110 5.21 12.36 10.01
C PHE A 110 5.10 12.29 11.54
N ARG A 111 4.43 11.25 12.07
CA ARG A 111 4.26 11.06 13.51
C ARG A 111 5.60 10.92 14.23
N ALA A 112 6.51 10.13 13.66
CA ALA A 112 7.84 9.92 14.21
C ALA A 112 8.65 11.20 14.34
N ARG A 113 8.46 12.17 13.43
CA ARG A 113 9.22 13.42 13.41
C ARG A 113 8.53 14.57 14.13
N HIS A 114 7.24 14.48 14.42
CA HIS A 114 6.48 15.55 15.09
C HIS A 114 5.71 15.06 16.33
N PRO A 115 6.41 14.59 17.39
CA PRO A 115 5.77 14.12 18.64
C PRO A 115 5.00 15.23 19.38
N SER A 116 5.34 16.49 19.15
CA SER A 116 4.62 17.65 19.70
C SER A 116 3.22 17.82 19.09
N VAL A 117 3.00 17.36 17.86
CA VAL A 117 1.67 17.34 17.23
C VAL A 117 0.80 16.23 17.84
N GLU A 118 1.40 15.15 18.36
CA GLU A 118 0.69 14.07 19.05
C GLU A 118 0.14 14.50 20.42
N HIS A 119 0.90 15.29 21.19
CA HIS A 119 0.52 15.70 22.55
C HIS A 119 -0.02 17.14 22.65
N GLY A 120 0.04 17.90 21.55
CA GLY A 120 -0.35 19.31 21.51
C GLY A 120 -1.79 19.56 21.03
N LYS A 121 -2.18 20.84 21.06
CA LYS A 121 -3.52 21.32 20.65
C LYS A 121 -3.89 20.97 19.18
N ARG A 122 -2.89 20.73 18.32
CA ARG A 122 -3.07 20.41 16.88
C ARG A 122 -3.33 18.92 16.58
N ARG A 123 -3.36 18.05 17.60
CA ARG A 123 -3.60 16.60 17.46
C ARG A 123 -4.88 16.29 16.70
N LYS A 124 -6.02 16.88 17.11
CA LYS A 124 -7.34 16.61 16.51
C LYS A 124 -7.36 16.96 15.02
N LEU A 125 -6.75 18.09 14.63
CA LEU A 125 -6.67 18.51 13.24
C LEU A 125 -5.84 17.54 12.39
N PHE A 126 -4.69 17.09 12.90
CA PHE A 126 -3.81 16.15 12.19
C PHE A 126 -4.47 14.78 11.98
N TYR A 127 -4.93 14.14 13.05
CA TYR A 127 -5.61 12.84 12.95
C TYR A 127 -6.93 12.94 12.17
N GLY A 128 -7.66 14.06 12.32
CA GLY A 128 -8.86 14.35 11.53
C GLY A 128 -8.57 14.49 10.04
N SER A 129 -7.47 15.14 9.65
CA SER A 129 -7.08 15.29 8.24
C SER A 129 -6.71 13.96 7.60
N PHE A 130 -5.89 13.13 8.27
CA PHE A 130 -5.57 11.78 7.76
C PHE A 130 -6.80 10.88 7.74
N ALA A 131 -7.68 10.94 8.75
CA ALA A 131 -8.94 10.21 8.76
C ALA A 131 -9.84 10.63 7.59
N ALA A 132 -9.96 11.94 7.33
CA ALA A 132 -10.71 12.46 6.18
C ALA A 132 -10.15 11.94 4.86
N ILE A 133 -8.82 11.91 4.69
CA ILE A 133 -8.18 11.33 3.50
C ILE A 133 -8.57 9.85 3.34
N TYR A 134 -8.46 9.04 4.39
CA TYR A 134 -8.84 7.61 4.31
C TYR A 134 -10.33 7.41 4.01
N VAL A 135 -11.21 8.24 4.57
CA VAL A 135 -12.65 8.21 4.26
C VAL A 135 -12.90 8.58 2.81
N VAL A 136 -12.24 9.62 2.29
CA VAL A 136 -12.34 10.03 0.89
C VAL A 136 -11.86 8.91 -0.05
N ILE A 137 -10.77 8.21 0.28
CA ILE A 137 -10.31 7.03 -0.48
C ILE A 137 -11.41 5.97 -0.51
N GLY A 138 -11.97 5.61 0.64
CA GLY A 138 -13.01 4.59 0.76
C GLY A 138 -14.28 4.94 -0.03
N CYS A 139 -14.82 6.14 0.16
CA CYS A 139 -15.99 6.62 -0.55
C CYS A 139 -15.76 6.67 -2.07
N THR A 140 -14.59 7.18 -2.50
CA THR A 140 -14.23 7.24 -3.92
C THR A 140 -14.12 5.85 -4.52
N PHE A 141 -13.49 4.91 -3.82
CA PHE A 141 -13.39 3.52 -4.25
C PHE A 141 -14.77 2.88 -4.44
N VAL A 142 -15.66 3.00 -3.44
CA VAL A 142 -17.02 2.46 -3.52
C VAL A 142 -17.79 3.05 -4.70
N LEU A 143 -17.72 4.37 -4.93
CA LEU A 143 -18.38 5.03 -6.06
C LEU A 143 -17.84 4.56 -7.41
N VAL A 144 -16.52 4.44 -7.56
CA VAL A 144 -15.87 3.97 -8.80
C VAL A 144 -16.23 2.51 -9.08
N ILE A 145 -16.21 1.64 -8.06
CA ILE A 145 -16.58 0.24 -8.21
C ILE A 145 -18.05 0.10 -8.56
N SER A 146 -18.95 0.79 -7.85
CA SER A 146 -20.39 0.74 -8.10
C SER A 146 -20.70 1.13 -9.55
N THR A 147 -20.18 2.28 -10.01
CA THR A 147 -20.40 2.73 -11.39
C THR A 147 -19.74 1.83 -12.45
N THR A 148 -18.65 1.13 -12.09
CA THR A 148 -18.04 0.12 -12.96
C THR A 148 -18.95 -1.09 -13.11
N ILE A 149 -19.46 -1.64 -12.00
CA ILE A 149 -20.37 -2.80 -12.01
C ILE A 149 -21.66 -2.44 -12.77
N TRP A 150 -22.31 -1.33 -12.41
CA TRP A 150 -23.56 -0.88 -13.06
C TRP A 150 -23.40 -0.64 -14.57
N SER A 151 -22.21 -0.30 -15.05
CA SER A 151 -21.96 -0.13 -16.49
C SER A 151 -22.10 -1.42 -17.31
N PHE A 152 -22.05 -2.60 -16.66
CA PHE A 152 -22.34 -3.88 -17.31
C PHE A 152 -23.84 -4.20 -17.36
N PHE A 153 -24.69 -3.52 -16.58
CA PHE A 153 -26.12 -3.83 -16.49
C PHE A 153 -27.02 -2.85 -17.24
N THR A 154 -26.45 -1.84 -17.91
CA THR A 154 -27.21 -0.81 -18.63
C THR A 154 -26.68 -0.60 -20.05
N GLN A 155 -27.59 -0.31 -20.97
CA GLN A 155 -27.28 0.10 -22.34
C GLN A 155 -27.67 1.57 -22.60
N ASP A 156 -28.22 2.27 -21.61
CA ASP A 156 -28.56 3.69 -21.76
C ASP A 156 -27.29 4.53 -21.84
N VAL A 157 -27.06 5.12 -23.01
CA VAL A 157 -25.91 5.99 -23.30
C VAL A 157 -25.85 7.17 -22.32
N LYS A 158 -27.00 7.75 -21.93
CA LYS A 158 -27.02 8.88 -20.98
C LYS A 158 -26.51 8.46 -19.61
N LEU A 159 -26.92 7.27 -19.13
CA LEU A 159 -26.48 6.73 -17.85
C LEU A 159 -25.00 6.33 -17.89
N LEU A 160 -24.54 5.71 -18.98
CA LEU A 160 -23.14 5.35 -19.18
C LEU A 160 -22.21 6.58 -19.18
N MET A 161 -22.65 7.69 -19.77
CA MET A 161 -21.91 8.95 -19.74
C MET A 161 -21.81 9.53 -18.32
N LYS A 162 -22.88 9.45 -17.52
CA LYS A 162 -22.84 9.82 -16.10
C LYS A 162 -21.85 8.96 -15.31
N PHE A 163 -21.87 7.64 -15.51
CA PHE A 163 -20.92 6.71 -14.87
C PHE A 163 -19.47 6.97 -15.30
N LEU A 164 -19.25 7.33 -16.56
CA LEU A 164 -17.94 7.73 -17.05
C LEU A 164 -17.44 9.01 -16.36
N THR A 165 -18.28 10.02 -16.18
CA THR A 165 -17.94 11.23 -15.42
C THR A 165 -17.57 10.92 -13.98
N ILE A 166 -18.34 10.07 -13.29
CA ILE A 166 -18.04 9.66 -11.91
C ILE A 166 -16.68 8.95 -11.84
N ARG A 167 -16.38 8.04 -12.79
CA ARG A 167 -15.09 7.35 -12.83
C ARG A 167 -13.91 8.28 -13.16
N LYS A 168 -14.12 9.30 -14.00
CA LYS A 168 -13.12 10.36 -14.26
C LYS A 168 -12.79 11.10 -12.96
N VAL A 169 -13.81 11.62 -12.27
CA VAL A 169 -13.64 12.34 -11.00
C VAL A 169 -12.99 11.44 -9.96
N GLY A 170 -13.48 10.21 -9.78
CA GLY A 170 -12.89 9.27 -8.83
C GLY A 170 -11.44 8.91 -9.15
N GLY A 171 -11.13 8.74 -10.45
CA GLY A 171 -9.76 8.55 -10.93
C GLY A 171 -8.84 9.72 -10.61
N THR A 172 -9.31 10.97 -10.76
CA THR A 172 -8.53 12.15 -10.38
C THR A 172 -8.28 12.25 -8.89
N ILE A 173 -9.30 12.00 -8.06
CA ILE A 173 -9.16 12.03 -6.60
C ILE A 173 -8.11 11.00 -6.16
N LEU A 174 -8.20 9.77 -6.65
CA LEU A 174 -7.21 8.73 -6.35
C LEU A 174 -5.82 9.07 -6.89
N ALA A 175 -5.71 9.75 -8.03
CA ALA A 175 -4.43 10.24 -8.53
C ALA A 175 -3.82 11.30 -7.61
N VAL A 176 -4.59 12.34 -7.22
CA VAL A 176 -4.14 13.37 -6.26
C VAL A 176 -3.64 12.72 -4.97
N ILE A 177 -4.35 11.71 -4.47
CA ILE A 177 -3.97 10.95 -3.28
C ILE A 177 -2.65 10.19 -3.47
N ALA A 178 -2.43 9.58 -4.64
CA ALA A 178 -1.17 8.92 -4.97
C ALA A 178 0.02 9.91 -5.06
N PHE A 179 -0.23 11.17 -5.41
CA PHE A 179 0.79 12.24 -5.41
C PHE A 179 1.05 12.83 -4.01
N LEU A 180 0.14 12.64 -3.05
CA LEU A 180 0.21 13.27 -1.74
C LEU A 180 1.52 13.00 -0.95
N PRO A 181 2.13 11.79 -0.98
CA PRO A 181 3.42 11.55 -0.34
C PRO A 181 4.55 12.46 -0.84
N PHE A 182 4.52 12.93 -2.09
CA PHE A 182 5.51 13.89 -2.60
C PHE A 182 5.42 15.27 -1.94
N ILE A 183 4.28 15.61 -1.35
CA ILE A 183 4.11 16.86 -0.61
C ILE A 183 4.43 16.62 0.86
N ILE A 184 3.84 15.58 1.46
CA ILE A 184 3.96 15.34 2.90
C ILE A 184 5.39 14.97 3.28
N VAL A 185 6.07 14.10 2.52
CA VAL A 185 7.42 13.63 2.90
C VAL A 185 8.43 14.78 2.93
N PRO A 186 8.57 15.65 1.90
CA PRO A 186 9.46 16.81 1.99
C PRO A 186 9.10 17.75 3.15
N ILE A 187 7.81 18.07 3.36
CA ILE A 187 7.39 18.89 4.49
C ILE A 187 7.87 18.28 5.82
N THR A 188 7.71 16.96 6.01
CA THR A 188 8.21 16.29 7.21
C THR A 188 9.72 16.35 7.32
N LEU A 189 10.45 16.19 6.21
CA LEU A 189 11.91 16.12 6.23
C LEU A 189 12.60 17.47 6.36
N PHE A 190 11.97 18.55 5.94
CA PHE A 190 12.52 19.91 6.04
C PHE A 190 12.05 20.67 7.28
N THR A 191 10.98 20.23 7.94
CA THR A 191 10.56 20.87 9.20
C THR A 191 11.60 20.59 10.30
N PRO A 192 12.17 21.62 10.95
CA PRO A 192 13.19 21.46 11.97
C PRO A 192 12.62 20.77 13.21
N HIS A 193 13.36 19.79 13.73
CA HIS A 193 12.96 19.01 14.90
C HIS A 193 13.79 19.43 16.11
N LYS A 194 13.12 19.83 17.20
CA LYS A 194 13.77 20.04 18.50
C LYS A 194 13.85 18.70 19.20
N GLY A 195 15.01 18.04 19.09
CA GLY A 195 15.64 17.07 20.03
C GLY A 195 14.82 16.10 20.89
N VAL A 196 13.54 15.81 20.61
CA VAL A 196 12.79 14.80 21.37
C VAL A 196 13.01 13.45 20.69
N GLU A 197 13.70 12.55 21.39
CA GLU A 197 13.87 11.15 20.99
C GLU A 197 12.50 10.48 20.89
N THR A 198 12.05 10.15 19.68
CA THR A 198 10.79 9.45 19.44
C THR A 198 11.00 7.95 19.32
N SER A 199 9.93 7.16 19.48
CA SER A 199 9.97 5.69 19.41
C SER A 199 10.47 5.11 18.08
N LEU A 200 10.49 5.91 17.00
CA LEU A 200 11.09 5.57 15.70
C LEU A 200 12.55 6.05 15.54
N GLY A 201 13.08 6.73 16.56
CA GLY A 201 14.35 7.46 16.58
C GLY A 201 15.33 7.00 17.67
N VAL A 202 15.01 5.98 18.47
CA VAL A 202 15.97 5.39 19.45
C VAL A 202 16.86 4.30 18.82
N GLU A 203 16.78 4.07 17.51
CA GLU A 203 17.35 2.86 16.93
C GLU A 203 18.85 2.94 16.65
N LYS A 204 19.63 2.46 17.64
CA LYS A 204 20.92 1.76 17.44
C LYS A 204 20.80 0.45 16.61
N ARG A 205 19.70 0.20 15.89
CA ARG A 205 19.43 -1.10 15.22
C ARG A 205 18.99 -1.03 13.76
N ALA A 206 18.71 0.16 13.21
CA ALA A 206 18.45 0.33 11.79
C ALA A 206 19.31 1.50 11.27
N GLU A 207 20.44 1.18 10.62
CA GLU A 207 21.48 2.10 10.13
C GLU A 207 21.03 3.01 8.96
N GLY A 208 19.81 3.53 8.97
CA GLY A 208 19.31 4.46 7.97
C GLY A 208 18.46 5.53 8.61
N GLY A 209 18.97 6.76 8.63
CA GLY A 209 18.28 7.91 9.22
C GLY A 209 16.91 8.21 8.59
N PHE A 210 16.22 9.22 9.12
CA PHE A 210 14.89 9.66 8.64
C PHE A 210 14.83 9.91 7.12
N TRP A 211 15.93 10.32 6.51
CA TRP A 211 16.05 10.51 5.06
C TRP A 211 15.84 9.23 4.26
N LEU A 212 16.39 8.10 4.72
CA LEU A 212 16.19 6.81 4.04
C LEU A 212 14.74 6.37 4.14
N LYS A 213 14.10 6.55 5.31
CA LYS A 213 12.67 6.28 5.49
C LYS A 213 11.82 7.13 4.51
N GLY A 214 12.18 8.40 4.35
CA GLY A 214 11.57 9.27 3.34
C GLY A 214 11.79 8.80 1.91
N LEU A 215 13.02 8.43 1.54
CA LEU A 215 13.37 7.92 0.21
C LEU A 215 12.56 6.66 -0.13
N ILE A 216 12.40 5.73 0.81
CA ILE A 216 11.60 4.52 0.60
C ILE A 216 10.17 4.86 0.19
N ILE A 217 9.53 5.80 0.89
CA ILE A 217 8.16 6.25 0.61
C ILE A 217 8.08 6.98 -0.73
N LEU A 218 9.06 7.82 -1.05
CA LEU A 218 9.09 8.60 -2.30
C LEU A 218 9.28 7.72 -3.53
N VAL A 219 10.14 6.70 -3.46
CA VAL A 219 10.30 5.72 -4.54
C VAL A 219 9.00 4.93 -4.75
N GLY A 220 8.34 4.52 -3.66
CA GLY A 220 7.02 3.90 -3.74
C GLY A 220 5.97 4.84 -4.35
N ALA A 221 5.96 6.11 -3.93
CA ALA A 221 5.06 7.14 -4.42
C ALA A 221 5.25 7.41 -5.91
N PHE A 222 6.49 7.36 -6.42
CA PHE A 222 6.79 7.56 -7.84
C PHE A 222 6.06 6.55 -8.73
N PHE A 223 6.24 5.25 -8.46
CA PHE A 223 5.57 4.21 -9.24
C PHE A 223 4.05 4.25 -9.11
N LEU A 224 3.55 4.50 -7.89
CA LEU A 224 2.11 4.59 -7.63
C LEU A 224 1.46 5.81 -8.31
N ALA A 225 2.10 6.98 -8.22
CA ALA A 225 1.63 8.21 -8.83
C ALA A 225 1.70 8.15 -10.36
N PHE A 226 2.75 7.54 -10.92
CA PHE A 226 2.83 7.30 -12.36
C PHE A 226 1.68 6.41 -12.83
N GLY A 227 1.42 5.28 -12.15
CA GLY A 227 0.31 4.40 -12.47
C GLY A 227 -1.06 5.10 -12.34
N ALA A 228 -1.24 5.91 -11.29
CA ALA A 228 -2.46 6.68 -11.07
C ALA A 228 -2.66 7.75 -12.15
N GLY A 229 -1.62 8.49 -12.49
CA GLY A 229 -1.61 9.51 -13.54
C GLY A 229 -1.91 8.92 -14.91
N PHE A 230 -1.31 7.77 -15.25
CA PHE A 230 -1.61 7.04 -16.49
C PHE A 230 -3.09 6.66 -16.57
N ARG A 231 -3.64 6.04 -15.50
CA ARG A 231 -5.07 5.66 -15.45
C ARG A 231 -6.00 6.87 -15.55
N ALA A 232 -5.66 7.96 -14.87
CA ALA A 232 -6.41 9.20 -14.99
C ALA A 232 -6.35 9.73 -16.43
N GLY A 233 -5.17 9.81 -17.04
CA GLY A 233 -5.01 10.26 -18.44
C GLY A 233 -5.85 9.42 -19.43
N VAL A 234 -5.82 8.10 -19.29
CA VAL A 234 -6.65 7.19 -20.10
C VAL A 234 -8.15 7.48 -19.90
N ALA A 235 -8.59 7.76 -18.67
CA ALA A 235 -9.99 8.06 -18.38
C ALA A 235 -10.46 9.38 -19.01
N TYR A 236 -9.59 10.38 -19.16
CA TYR A 236 -9.92 11.68 -19.79
C TYR A 236 -9.88 11.66 -21.31
N THR A 237 -9.24 10.66 -21.90
CA THR A 237 -9.17 10.53 -23.35
C THR A 237 -10.57 10.19 -23.93
N PRO A 238 -10.93 10.66 -25.14
CA PRO A 238 -12.23 10.35 -25.73
C PRO A 238 -12.51 8.84 -25.73
N PRO A 239 -13.71 8.39 -25.33
CA PRO A 239 -14.05 6.97 -25.29
C PRO A 239 -13.88 6.35 -26.67
N ARG A 240 -13.08 5.29 -26.75
CA ARG A 240 -12.89 4.53 -27.98
C ARG A 240 -13.69 3.24 -27.94
N LEU A 241 -14.17 2.81 -29.10
CA LEU A 241 -14.84 1.52 -29.26
C LEU A 241 -13.83 0.39 -29.03
N ARG A 242 -14.31 -0.74 -28.50
CA ARG A 242 -13.49 -1.92 -28.25
C ARG A 242 -12.73 -2.42 -29.49
N PHE A 243 -13.30 -2.25 -30.68
CA PHE A 243 -12.70 -2.68 -31.96
C PHE A 243 -11.63 -1.71 -32.49
N SER A 244 -11.50 -0.51 -31.90
CA SER A 244 -10.49 0.49 -32.27
C SER A 244 -9.72 0.98 -31.03
N PRO A 245 -8.98 0.09 -30.33
CA PRO A 245 -8.20 0.47 -29.17
C PRO A 245 -6.97 1.30 -29.57
N ALA A 246 -6.65 2.32 -28.78
CA ALA A 246 -5.38 3.03 -28.86
C ALA A 246 -4.23 2.25 -28.22
N TRP A 247 -2.99 2.72 -28.42
CA TRP A 247 -1.79 2.12 -27.82
C TRP A 247 -1.85 2.01 -26.29
N TYR A 248 -2.46 3.01 -25.62
CA TYR A 248 -2.60 3.03 -24.17
C TYR A 248 -3.66 2.04 -23.65
N HIS A 249 -4.51 1.47 -24.51
CA HIS A 249 -5.42 0.37 -24.15
C HIS A 249 -4.77 -1.02 -24.31
N SER A 250 -3.53 -1.08 -24.80
CA SER A 250 -2.83 -2.34 -25.04
C SER A 250 -2.67 -3.19 -23.78
N ARG A 251 -2.54 -4.50 -23.98
CA ARG A 251 -2.25 -5.47 -22.90
C ARG A 251 -0.94 -5.17 -22.20
N ALA A 252 0.08 -4.74 -22.93
CA ALA A 252 1.36 -4.34 -22.37
C ALA A 252 1.20 -3.17 -21.39
N ALA A 253 0.47 -2.11 -21.79
CA ALA A 253 0.20 -0.97 -20.91
C ALA A 253 -0.55 -1.39 -19.64
N TYR A 254 -1.52 -2.30 -19.76
CA TYR A 254 -2.24 -2.86 -18.61
C TYR A 254 -1.31 -3.60 -17.64
N TYR A 255 -0.53 -4.58 -18.11
CA TYR A 255 0.35 -5.37 -17.24
C TYR A 255 1.40 -4.51 -16.54
N VAL A 256 2.00 -3.55 -17.25
CA VAL A 256 3.01 -2.66 -16.68
C VAL A 256 2.41 -1.77 -15.58
N THR A 257 1.28 -1.12 -15.85
CA THR A 257 0.71 -0.09 -14.97
C THR A 257 -0.10 -0.62 -13.79
N TYR A 258 -0.60 -1.86 -13.87
CA TYR A 258 -1.36 -2.52 -12.79
C TYR A 258 -0.54 -3.55 -11.99
N PHE A 259 0.49 -4.15 -12.58
CA PHE A 259 1.19 -5.26 -11.93
C PHE A 259 2.69 -5.03 -11.80
N VAL A 260 3.39 -4.62 -12.87
CA VAL A 260 4.86 -4.47 -12.80
C VAL A 260 5.26 -3.36 -11.84
N PHE A 261 4.64 -2.18 -11.93
CA PHE A 261 4.93 -1.10 -10.98
C PHE A 261 4.60 -1.47 -9.54
N GLU A 262 3.48 -2.17 -9.33
CA GLU A 262 3.08 -2.58 -8.00
C GLU A 262 3.99 -3.67 -7.43
N TYR A 263 4.43 -4.60 -8.28
CA TYR A 263 5.43 -5.60 -7.95
C TYR A 263 6.75 -4.94 -7.53
N ILE A 264 7.24 -3.96 -8.30
CA ILE A 264 8.45 -3.19 -7.97
C ILE A 264 8.29 -2.49 -6.61
N VAL A 265 7.13 -1.88 -6.34
CA VAL A 265 6.87 -1.20 -5.05
C VAL A 265 6.92 -2.19 -3.89
N VAL A 266 6.26 -3.36 -3.99
CA VAL A 266 6.29 -4.34 -2.91
C VAL A 266 7.67 -4.96 -2.76
N LEU A 267 8.33 -5.30 -3.86
CA LEU A 267 9.71 -5.80 -3.84
C LEU A 267 10.63 -4.80 -3.14
N TRP A 268 10.53 -3.53 -3.50
CA TRP A 268 11.28 -2.44 -2.89
C TRP A 268 11.03 -2.35 -1.38
N PHE A 269 9.77 -2.40 -0.96
CA PHE A 269 9.43 -2.39 0.46
C PHE A 269 9.99 -3.61 1.20
N THR A 270 9.88 -4.80 0.63
CA THR A 270 10.43 -6.03 1.22
C THR A 270 11.95 -6.01 1.31
N VAL A 271 12.65 -5.59 0.25
CA VAL A 271 14.12 -5.48 0.23
C VAL A 271 14.62 -4.43 1.22
N MET A 272 13.94 -3.28 1.30
CA MET A 272 14.30 -2.21 2.21
C MET A 272 13.98 -2.50 3.68
N ARG A 273 13.47 -3.70 4.00
CA ARG A 273 13.11 -4.15 5.35
C ARG A 273 12.22 -3.12 6.06
N VAL A 274 11.14 -2.69 5.40
CA VAL A 274 10.20 -1.73 6.00
C VAL A 274 9.58 -2.23 7.29
N ASP A 275 9.56 -3.55 7.49
CA ASP A 275 9.16 -4.23 8.73
C ASP A 275 10.00 -3.84 9.94
N GLU A 276 11.29 -3.62 9.75
CA GLU A 276 12.19 -3.14 10.80
C GLU A 276 12.16 -1.61 10.85
N ARG A 277 12.31 -0.93 9.71
CA ARG A 277 12.50 0.54 9.66
C ARG A 277 11.28 1.35 10.09
N PHE A 278 10.06 0.84 9.88
CA PHE A 278 8.81 1.54 10.21
C PHE A 278 8.08 0.95 11.41
N SER A 279 8.72 0.03 12.14
CA SER A 279 8.13 -0.50 13.35
C SER A 279 8.00 0.60 14.39
N VAL A 280 6.78 0.78 14.86
CA VAL A 280 6.51 1.57 16.06
C VAL A 280 6.50 0.52 17.15
N TYR A 281 7.51 0.47 18.00
CA TYR A 281 7.41 -0.29 19.24
C TYR A 281 6.20 0.26 19.99
N ASP A 282 5.20 -0.60 20.24
CA ASP A 282 4.07 -0.22 21.07
C ASP A 282 4.64 0.21 22.44
N LYS A 283 4.19 1.36 22.93
CA LYS A 283 4.81 2.02 24.10
C LYS A 283 4.80 1.10 25.33
N GLU A 284 3.85 0.17 25.41
CA GLU A 284 3.66 -0.73 26.55
C GLU A 284 4.74 -1.82 26.63
N ASP A 285 4.99 -2.56 25.54
CA ASP A 285 5.99 -3.65 25.52
C ASP A 285 7.41 -3.14 25.84
N ARG A 286 7.75 -1.91 25.43
CA ARG A 286 9.05 -1.28 25.72
C ARG A 286 9.15 -0.76 27.14
N LEU A 287 8.06 -0.23 27.72
CA LEU A 287 8.05 0.17 29.13
C LEU A 287 8.19 -1.04 30.04
N GLU A 288 7.57 -2.17 29.69
CA GLU A 288 7.72 -3.42 30.44
C GLU A 288 9.11 -4.05 30.28
N THR A 289 9.66 -4.12 29.07
CA THR A 289 11.04 -4.64 28.89
C THR A 289 12.11 -3.73 29.51
N LEU A 290 11.91 -2.41 29.51
CA LEU A 290 12.81 -1.47 30.19
C LEU A 290 12.65 -1.54 31.71
N LYS A 291 11.42 -1.66 32.25
CA LYS A 291 11.19 -1.93 33.67
C LYS A 291 11.86 -3.22 34.11
N ASN A 292 11.65 -4.31 33.37
CA ASN A 292 12.23 -5.62 33.70
C ASN A 292 13.77 -5.62 33.60
N SER A 293 14.34 -4.87 32.66
CA SER A 293 15.80 -4.70 32.56
C SER A 293 16.37 -3.83 33.69
N SER A 294 15.65 -2.79 34.10
CA SER A 294 16.03 -1.93 35.23
C SER A 294 15.97 -2.69 36.56
N ASP A 295 14.88 -3.43 36.81
CA ASP A 295 14.72 -4.28 38.00
C ASP A 295 15.74 -5.42 38.03
N GLY A 296 16.04 -6.01 36.87
CA GLY A 296 17.08 -7.05 36.76
C GLY A 296 18.49 -6.52 37.02
N THR A 297 18.76 -5.25 36.71
CA THR A 297 20.06 -4.60 36.97
C THR A 297 20.19 -4.18 38.44
N LEU A 298 19.11 -3.64 39.04
CA LEU A 298 19.04 -3.32 40.47
C LEU A 298 19.20 -4.57 41.35
N LYS A 299 18.47 -5.65 41.06
CA LYS A 299 18.63 -6.93 41.78
C LYS A 299 20.03 -7.53 41.67
N ARG A 300 20.73 -7.31 40.55
CA ARG A 300 22.12 -7.77 40.37
C ARG A 300 23.13 -6.91 41.13
N ALA A 301 22.85 -5.61 41.28
CA ALA A 301 23.66 -4.71 42.10
C ALA A 301 23.49 -5.02 43.59
N GLU A 302 22.24 -5.22 44.06
CA GLU A 302 21.92 -5.60 45.44
C GLU A 302 22.50 -6.98 45.82
N ALA A 303 22.49 -7.94 44.90
CA ALA A 303 23.09 -9.26 45.12
C ALA A 303 24.64 -9.24 45.09
N GLY A 304 25.25 -8.22 44.48
CA GLY A 304 26.70 -8.04 44.42
C GLY A 304 27.29 -7.37 45.67
N GLU A 305 26.54 -6.48 46.33
CA GLU A 305 26.97 -5.80 47.56
C GLU A 305 26.84 -6.69 48.82
N GLY A 306 26.01 -7.73 48.81
CA GLY A 306 25.82 -8.65 49.94
C GLY A 306 26.90 -9.72 50.15
N SER A 307 27.93 -9.79 49.29
CA SER A 307 28.95 -10.86 49.30
C SER A 307 30.36 -10.39 49.71
N GLY A 308 30.51 -9.13 50.14
CA GLY A 308 31.81 -8.46 50.26
C GLY A 308 32.37 -8.20 51.66
N GLU A 309 31.70 -8.61 52.74
CA GLU A 309 32.26 -8.47 54.09
C GLU A 309 32.04 -9.75 54.90
N GLY A 310 33.06 -10.60 54.92
CA GLY A 310 33.01 -11.86 55.64
C GLY A 310 34.22 -12.76 55.46
N THR A 311 35.43 -12.24 55.61
CA THR A 311 36.54 -13.06 56.15
C THR A 311 37.65 -12.18 56.71
N SER A 312 37.84 -12.39 58.01
CA SER A 312 38.70 -11.72 58.98
C SER A 312 40.12 -12.28 59.04
N VAL A 313 40.98 -11.51 59.72
CA VAL A 313 42.28 -11.85 60.36
C VAL A 313 43.53 -11.60 59.51
#